data_AF-A0A7X7BZW5-F1
#
_entry.id   AF-A0A7X7BZW5-F1
#
_cell.length_a   1.000
_cell.length_b   1.000
_cell.length_c   1.000
_cell.angle_alpha   90.00
_cell.angle_beta   90.00
_cell.angle_gamma   90.00
#
_symmetry.space_group_name_H-M   'P 1'
#
loop_
_entity.id
_entity.type
_entity.pdbx_description
1 polymer ?
#
loop_
_entity_poly.entity_id
_entity_poly.type
_entity_poly.pdbx_seq_one_letter_code
_entity_poly.pdbx_strand_id
1 'polypeptide(L)'
;VVKGDSNSNPNSNTRENDARIDSWSVFVFDEGDANKVLVAGAEGINGNDKSTSLTVKQYASVSVYVVANHSFSNAPQTKAALETELAFLAQESYEAFTMVGQQIVSASKAETSADVTLSRMVSRIKVKEISVDFKENPALKNKAITDMEIYIKNAPTTMAMGMNADGTKFANNGLDEQNGQSYSFASALIPEALKNTEASVADKHKLNEMWFHCYQKNFTQAPGATDSPVRLIVKGTLNGKTQYWGFDINCQQHDTTGDNDAYGISSNYIYEISMKITNFGADSEDANPAFNSFTTSNEVADWTTIDLGEVEY
;
A
#
# COMPACT_ATOMS: atom_id res chain seq x y z
N VAL A 1 -28.30 -2.62 20.89
CA VAL A 1 -28.23 -1.15 21.07
C VAL A 1 -26.85 -0.81 21.61
N VAL A 2 -25.93 -0.42 20.73
CA VAL A 2 -24.60 0.09 21.11
C VAL A 2 -24.53 1.52 20.57
N LYS A 3 -24.20 2.47 21.45
CA LYS A 3 -23.98 3.87 21.09
C LYS A 3 -22.48 4.04 20.83
N GLY A 4 -22.11 4.42 19.61
CA GLY A 4 -20.78 4.93 19.29
C GLY A 4 -20.80 6.46 19.35
N ASP A 5 -19.87 7.03 20.10
CA ASP A 5 -19.71 8.47 20.24
C ASP A 5 -19.33 9.10 18.89
N SER A 6 -20.09 10.11 18.49
CA SER A 6 -19.78 10.96 17.35
C SER A 6 -19.13 12.24 17.88
N ASN A 7 -17.84 12.43 17.59
CA ASN A 7 -17.22 13.73 17.76
C ASN A 7 -16.27 13.99 16.59
N SER A 8 -16.83 14.56 15.53
CA SER A 8 -16.11 15.01 14.33
C SER A 8 -15.62 16.45 14.52
N ASN A 9 -14.31 16.60 14.66
CA ASN A 9 -13.63 17.87 14.45
C ASN A 9 -12.96 17.82 13.05
N PRO A 10 -13.41 18.61 12.06
CA PRO A 10 -13.02 18.43 10.65
C PRO A 10 -11.62 18.97 10.31
N ASN A 11 -10.75 19.23 11.30
CA ASN A 11 -9.46 19.91 11.10
C ASN A 11 -8.24 19.13 11.62
N SER A 12 -8.34 17.81 11.72
CA SER A 12 -7.17 16.96 11.95
C SER A 12 -7.14 15.85 10.89
N ASN A 13 -6.13 15.89 10.01
CA ASN A 13 -5.72 14.78 9.13
C ASN A 13 -5.17 13.61 9.97
N THR A 14 -5.91 13.16 10.98
CA THR A 14 -5.51 12.16 11.96
C THR A 14 -6.23 10.86 11.66
N ARG A 15 -5.47 9.84 11.21
CA ARG A 15 -5.54 8.39 11.51
C ARG A 15 -6.88 7.60 11.52
N GLU A 16 -8.05 8.19 11.70
CA GLU A 16 -9.31 7.47 11.95
C GLU A 16 -10.10 7.15 10.67
N ASN A 17 -9.79 7.78 9.53
CA ASN A 17 -10.54 7.59 8.30
C ASN A 17 -9.99 6.52 7.35
N ASP A 18 -8.78 5.99 7.56
CA ASP A 18 -8.19 5.03 6.60
C ASP A 18 -8.83 3.62 6.67
N ALA A 19 -9.59 3.35 7.73
CA ALA A 19 -10.35 2.14 7.97
C ALA A 19 -11.83 2.28 7.57
N ARG A 20 -12.22 3.41 6.99
CA ARG A 20 -13.61 3.65 6.69
C ARG A 20 -14.06 2.80 5.50
N ILE A 21 -15.25 2.23 5.65
CA ILE A 21 -15.96 1.46 4.63
C ILE A 21 -17.21 2.25 4.26
N ASP A 22 -17.21 2.85 3.08
CA ASP A 22 -18.35 3.60 2.55
C ASP A 22 -19.37 2.68 1.87
N SER A 23 -18.87 1.68 1.17
CA SER A 23 -19.66 0.66 0.48
C SER A 23 -18.95 -0.68 0.51
N TRP A 24 -19.72 -1.74 0.35
CA TRP A 24 -19.17 -3.08 0.14
C TRP A 24 -20.13 -3.95 -0.65
N SER A 25 -19.57 -4.95 -1.32
CA SER A 25 -20.30 -5.97 -2.06
C SER A 25 -19.89 -7.37 -1.62
N VAL A 26 -20.88 -8.24 -1.42
CA VAL A 26 -20.65 -9.68 -1.20
C VAL A 26 -20.85 -10.45 -2.51
N PHE A 27 -19.93 -11.37 -2.77
CA PHE A 27 -20.00 -12.36 -3.84
C PHE A 27 -19.91 -13.76 -3.25
N VAL A 28 -20.78 -14.65 -3.70
CA VAL A 28 -20.78 -16.04 -3.25
C VAL A 28 -20.67 -16.97 -4.45
N PHE A 29 -19.69 -17.85 -4.44
CA PHE A 29 -19.39 -18.79 -5.52
C PHE A 29 -19.44 -20.24 -5.04
N ASP A 30 -19.90 -21.15 -5.90
CA ASP A 30 -19.87 -22.60 -5.64
C ASP A 30 -18.44 -23.14 -5.82
N GLU A 31 -17.85 -23.73 -4.78
CA GLU A 31 -16.50 -24.32 -4.89
C GLU A 31 -16.48 -25.59 -5.76
N GLY A 32 -17.64 -26.22 -5.97
CA GLY A 32 -17.77 -27.36 -6.88
C GLY A 32 -17.86 -26.98 -8.36
N ASP A 33 -18.11 -25.69 -8.67
CA ASP A 33 -18.19 -25.16 -10.04
C ASP A 33 -17.81 -23.67 -10.06
N ALA A 34 -16.55 -23.38 -10.40
CA ALA A 34 -15.98 -22.03 -10.40
C ALA A 34 -16.69 -21.02 -11.35
N ASN A 35 -17.53 -21.49 -12.28
CA ASN A 35 -18.32 -20.63 -13.17
C ASN A 35 -19.68 -20.27 -12.60
N LYS A 36 -20.08 -20.88 -11.49
CA LYS A 36 -21.41 -20.75 -10.92
C LYS A 36 -21.43 -19.73 -9.79
N VAL A 37 -22.05 -18.60 -10.08
CA VAL A 37 -22.29 -17.53 -9.10
C VAL A 37 -23.60 -17.78 -8.39
N LEU A 38 -23.55 -17.72 -7.06
CA LEU A 38 -24.70 -17.87 -6.18
C LEU A 38 -25.25 -16.51 -5.77
N VAL A 39 -24.36 -15.53 -5.57
CA VAL A 39 -24.69 -14.12 -5.34
C VAL A 39 -23.67 -13.25 -6.05
N ALA A 40 -24.14 -12.26 -6.82
CA ALA A 40 -23.30 -11.29 -7.51
C ALA A 40 -23.60 -9.88 -6.99
N GLY A 41 -22.73 -9.33 -6.14
CA GLY A 41 -22.79 -7.93 -5.72
C GLY A 41 -23.99 -7.58 -4.85
N ALA A 42 -24.22 -8.35 -3.78
CA ALA A 42 -25.15 -7.87 -2.75
C ALA A 42 -24.50 -6.70 -2.01
N GLU A 43 -25.06 -5.50 -2.20
CA GLU A 43 -24.49 -4.25 -1.71
C GLU A 43 -24.96 -3.92 -0.29
N GLY A 44 -24.02 -3.53 0.56
CA GLY A 44 -24.28 -2.78 1.80
C GLY A 44 -23.87 -1.32 1.65
N ILE A 45 -24.69 -0.41 2.18
CA ILE A 45 -24.42 1.04 2.19
C ILE A 45 -24.44 1.52 3.65
N ASN A 46 -23.37 2.22 4.07
CA ASN A 46 -23.04 2.76 5.41
C ASN A 46 -22.11 1.89 6.26
N GLY A 47 -21.00 2.52 6.68
CA GLY A 47 -19.94 1.97 7.54
C GLY A 47 -20.31 1.59 8.97
N ASN A 48 -21.60 1.43 9.29
CA ASN A 48 -22.07 0.88 10.57
C ASN A 48 -22.75 -0.48 10.42
N ASP A 49 -23.22 -0.83 9.22
CA ASP A 49 -23.84 -2.14 8.98
C ASP A 49 -22.73 -3.15 8.69
N LYS A 50 -22.49 -3.94 9.73
CA LYS A 50 -21.43 -4.93 9.87
C LYS A 50 -21.84 -6.31 9.32
N SER A 51 -23.12 -6.51 9.06
CA SER A 51 -23.66 -7.79 8.61
C SER A 51 -24.67 -7.61 7.47
N THR A 52 -24.78 -8.64 6.63
CA THR A 52 -25.93 -8.86 5.74
C THR A 52 -26.40 -10.30 5.85
N SER A 53 -27.66 -10.52 5.51
CA SER A 53 -28.23 -11.85 5.35
C SER A 53 -28.45 -12.14 3.85
N LEU A 54 -28.00 -13.28 3.34
CA LEU A 54 -28.15 -13.65 1.93
C LEU A 54 -28.74 -15.04 1.77
N THR A 55 -29.82 -15.21 0.99
CA THR A 55 -30.37 -16.56 0.75
C THR A 55 -29.71 -17.22 -0.46
N VAL A 56 -29.01 -18.33 -0.23
CA VAL A 56 -28.48 -19.22 -1.28
C VAL A 56 -29.06 -20.63 -1.19
N LYS A 57 -28.92 -21.43 -2.25
CA LYS A 57 -29.23 -22.88 -2.16
C LYS A 57 -28.18 -23.56 -1.28
N GLN A 58 -28.53 -24.72 -0.72
CA GLN A 58 -27.57 -25.53 0.04
C GLN A 58 -26.48 -26.09 -0.87
N TYR A 59 -25.23 -25.93 -0.44
CA TYR A 59 -24.03 -26.41 -1.13
C TYR A 59 -23.07 -27.03 -0.13
N ALA A 60 -22.26 -28.00 -0.57
CA ALA A 60 -21.27 -28.62 0.30
C ALA A 60 -20.23 -27.58 0.80
N SER A 61 -19.81 -26.68 -0.10
CA SER A 61 -18.83 -25.63 0.16
C SER A 61 -19.04 -24.45 -0.79
N VAL A 62 -18.90 -23.23 -0.27
CA VAL A 62 -18.96 -21.97 -1.05
C VAL A 62 -17.79 -21.07 -0.66
N SER A 63 -17.32 -20.26 -1.62
CA SER A 63 -16.42 -19.14 -1.34
C SER A 63 -17.23 -17.86 -1.22
N VAL A 64 -17.05 -17.16 -0.10
CA VAL A 64 -17.60 -15.83 0.17
C VAL A 64 -16.48 -14.82 -0.01
N TYR A 65 -16.67 -13.85 -0.90
CA TYR A 65 -15.79 -12.69 -1.06
C TYR A 65 -16.54 -11.45 -0.63
N VAL A 66 -15.85 -10.57 0.09
CA VAL A 66 -16.33 -9.24 0.41
C VAL A 66 -15.33 -8.24 -0.13
N VAL A 67 -15.82 -7.30 -0.95
CA VAL A 67 -15.00 -6.22 -1.49
C VAL A 67 -15.60 -4.90 -1.02
N ALA A 68 -14.81 -4.11 -0.30
CA ALA A 68 -15.20 -2.79 0.18
C ALA A 68 -14.57 -1.67 -0.66
N ASN A 69 -15.26 -0.52 -0.73
CA ASN A 69 -14.83 0.71 -1.39
C ASN A 69 -14.39 0.52 -2.86
N HIS A 70 -14.97 -0.45 -3.57
CA HIS A 70 -14.61 -0.72 -4.96
C HIS A 70 -15.28 0.26 -5.93
N SER A 71 -14.72 0.34 -7.14
CA SER A 71 -15.20 1.16 -8.25
C SER A 71 -15.84 0.34 -9.39
N PHE A 72 -16.29 -0.89 -9.13
CA PHE A 72 -16.87 -1.77 -10.15
C PHE A 72 -17.89 -1.03 -11.03
N SER A 73 -17.64 -1.06 -12.34
CA SER A 73 -18.63 -0.58 -13.32
C SER A 73 -19.79 -1.56 -13.48
N ASN A 74 -19.50 -2.86 -13.34
CA ASN A 74 -20.46 -3.95 -13.33
C ASN A 74 -19.99 -5.02 -12.33
N ALA A 75 -20.91 -5.63 -11.59
CA ALA A 75 -20.59 -6.71 -10.69
C ALA A 75 -19.99 -7.92 -11.46
N PRO A 76 -18.82 -8.45 -11.07
CA PRO A 76 -18.25 -9.64 -11.68
C PRO A 76 -19.20 -10.85 -11.63
N GLN A 77 -19.25 -11.60 -12.74
CA GLN A 77 -20.20 -12.70 -12.94
C GLN A 77 -19.55 -14.09 -12.86
N THR A 78 -18.29 -14.19 -12.46
CA THR A 78 -17.61 -15.46 -12.12
C THR A 78 -16.52 -15.20 -11.07
N LYS A 79 -16.08 -16.25 -10.38
CA LYS A 79 -14.96 -16.16 -9.43
C LYS A 79 -13.69 -15.65 -10.12
N ALA A 80 -13.38 -16.22 -11.29
CA ALA A 80 -12.23 -15.81 -12.08
C ALA A 80 -12.33 -14.35 -12.54
N ALA A 81 -13.52 -13.86 -12.90
CA ALA A 81 -13.70 -12.45 -13.26
C ALA A 81 -13.47 -11.52 -12.07
N LEU A 82 -13.97 -11.87 -10.88
CA LEU A 82 -13.71 -11.11 -9.66
C LEU A 82 -12.21 -11.09 -9.34
N GLU A 83 -11.56 -12.26 -9.35
CA GLU A 83 -10.15 -12.39 -8.98
C GLU A 83 -9.19 -11.68 -9.94
N THR A 84 -9.62 -11.44 -11.19
CA THR A 84 -8.81 -10.75 -12.21
C THR A 84 -9.20 -9.28 -12.41
N GLU A 85 -10.29 -8.82 -11.80
CA GLU A 85 -10.68 -7.42 -11.81
C GLU A 85 -9.60 -6.58 -11.13
N LEU A 86 -9.26 -5.44 -11.74
CA LEU A 86 -8.15 -4.61 -11.30
C LEU A 86 -8.62 -3.46 -10.42
N ALA A 87 -8.03 -3.36 -9.24
CA ALA A 87 -8.01 -2.12 -8.46
C ALA A 87 -6.91 -1.20 -9.01
N PHE A 88 -7.17 0.10 -9.03
CA PHE A 88 -6.25 1.13 -9.53
C PHE A 88 -5.93 2.12 -8.41
N LEU A 89 -4.65 2.33 -8.14
CA LEU A 89 -4.20 3.24 -7.08
C LEU A 89 -4.70 4.67 -7.29
N ALA A 90 -4.88 5.08 -8.56
CA ALA A 90 -5.43 6.39 -8.92
C ALA A 90 -6.91 6.59 -8.53
N GLN A 91 -7.63 5.50 -8.22
CA GLN A 91 -9.03 5.52 -7.79
C GLN A 91 -9.16 5.39 -6.26
N GLU A 92 -8.06 5.09 -5.57
CA GLU A 92 -8.03 4.96 -4.12
C GLU A 92 -8.15 6.34 -3.45
N SER A 93 -8.67 6.35 -2.22
CA SER A 93 -8.75 7.54 -1.37
C SER A 93 -8.20 7.23 0.02
N TYR A 94 -7.57 8.22 0.65
CA TYR A 94 -7.13 8.16 2.05
C TYR A 94 -8.27 7.82 3.02
N GLU A 95 -9.50 8.13 2.65
CA GLU A 95 -10.69 7.90 3.48
C GLU A 95 -11.45 6.63 3.08
N ALA A 96 -11.08 5.96 2.00
CA ALA A 96 -11.81 4.84 1.46
C ALA A 96 -10.90 4.01 0.56
N PHE A 97 -10.06 3.18 1.18
CA PHE A 97 -9.23 2.22 0.44
C PHE A 97 -10.05 1.00 0.04
N THR A 98 -9.80 0.47 -1.15
CA THR A 98 -10.30 -0.85 -1.54
C THR A 98 -9.80 -1.90 -0.56
N MET A 99 -10.72 -2.69 -0.03
CA MET A 99 -10.42 -3.79 0.89
C MET A 99 -11.05 -5.07 0.38
N VAL A 100 -10.38 -6.19 0.60
CA VAL A 100 -10.87 -7.51 0.20
C VAL A 100 -10.74 -8.47 1.38
N GLY A 101 -11.72 -9.36 1.51
CA GLY A 101 -11.69 -10.51 2.39
C GLY A 101 -12.33 -11.69 1.70
N GLN A 102 -11.86 -12.89 2.03
CA GLN A 102 -12.37 -14.14 1.49
C GLN A 102 -12.47 -15.18 2.61
N GLN A 103 -13.53 -15.97 2.58
CA GLN A 103 -13.69 -17.14 3.45
C GLN A 103 -14.34 -18.29 2.68
N ILE A 104 -13.85 -19.51 2.91
CA ILE A 104 -14.50 -20.74 2.43
C ILE A 104 -15.34 -21.32 3.56
N VAL A 105 -16.61 -21.61 3.28
CA VAL A 105 -17.58 -22.05 4.29
C VAL A 105 -18.47 -23.18 3.77
N SER A 106 -18.92 -24.05 4.68
CA SER A 106 -19.87 -25.11 4.32
C SER A 106 -21.30 -24.60 4.44
N ALA A 107 -21.97 -24.38 3.30
CA ALA A 107 -23.38 -24.00 3.22
C ALA A 107 -24.32 -25.23 3.23
N SER A 108 -24.00 -26.25 4.03
CA SER A 108 -24.74 -27.53 4.07
C SER A 108 -25.92 -27.52 5.05
N LYS A 109 -26.06 -26.46 5.85
CA LYS A 109 -27.15 -26.25 6.82
C LYS A 109 -28.11 -25.16 6.34
N ALA A 110 -29.28 -25.09 6.99
CA ALA A 110 -30.29 -24.09 6.65
C ALA A 110 -29.91 -22.66 7.03
N GLU A 111 -29.02 -22.49 8.02
CA GLU A 111 -28.46 -21.21 8.45
C GLU A 111 -26.97 -21.44 8.70
N THR A 112 -26.12 -20.65 8.06
CA THR A 112 -24.68 -20.65 8.28
C THR A 112 -24.19 -19.20 8.35
N SER A 113 -23.24 -18.91 9.22
CA SER A 113 -22.56 -17.61 9.27
C SER A 113 -21.12 -17.70 8.79
N ALA A 114 -20.58 -16.60 8.29
CA ALA A 114 -19.18 -16.45 7.93
C ALA A 114 -18.68 -15.10 8.44
N ASP A 115 -17.65 -15.13 9.29
CA ASP A 115 -16.88 -13.92 9.61
C ASP A 115 -15.86 -13.70 8.49
N VAL A 116 -15.91 -12.51 7.88
CA VAL A 116 -14.96 -12.13 6.83
C VAL A 116 -14.16 -10.92 7.29
N THR A 117 -12.89 -11.15 7.58
CA THR A 117 -11.93 -10.08 7.88
C THR A 117 -11.50 -9.41 6.59
N LEU A 118 -11.62 -8.07 6.55
CA LEU A 118 -11.17 -7.26 5.43
C LEU A 118 -9.76 -6.75 5.65
N SER A 119 -8.95 -6.84 4.60
CA SER A 119 -7.60 -6.25 4.54
C SER A 119 -7.53 -5.24 3.40
N ARG A 120 -6.85 -4.11 3.63
CA ARG A 120 -6.59 -3.14 2.57
C ARG A 120 -5.74 -3.79 1.49
N MET A 121 -6.07 -3.54 0.22
CA MET A 121 -5.21 -3.98 -0.88
C MET A 121 -3.91 -3.17 -0.95
N VAL A 122 -3.93 -1.93 -0.45
CA VAL A 122 -2.75 -1.05 -0.43
C VAL A 122 -1.87 -1.27 0.80
N SER A 123 -0.61 -0.88 0.67
CA SER A 123 0.35 -0.74 1.76
C SER A 123 0.73 0.72 1.95
N ARG A 124 1.25 1.06 3.12
CA ARG A 124 1.74 2.40 3.44
C ARG A 124 3.24 2.39 3.62
N ILE A 125 3.95 3.25 2.90
CA ILE A 125 5.37 3.54 3.11
C ILE A 125 5.45 4.88 3.81
N LYS A 126 5.91 4.88 5.06
CA LYS A 126 6.03 6.08 5.88
C LYS A 126 7.50 6.48 6.00
N VAL A 127 7.86 7.61 5.42
CA VAL A 127 9.18 8.23 5.65
C VAL A 127 9.11 9.07 6.91
N LYS A 128 9.70 8.55 7.99
CA LYS A 128 9.70 9.17 9.31
C LYS A 128 10.73 10.27 9.45
N GLU A 129 11.93 10.04 8.91
CA GLU A 129 13.03 11.01 8.97
C GLU A 129 14.03 10.76 7.83
N ILE A 130 14.42 11.83 7.14
CA ILE A 130 15.62 11.85 6.31
C ILE A 130 16.55 12.89 6.88
N SER A 131 17.79 12.50 7.17
CA SER A 131 18.80 13.37 7.77
C SER A 131 20.12 13.29 7.02
N VAL A 132 20.96 14.32 7.17
CA VAL A 132 22.29 14.41 6.55
C VAL A 132 23.34 14.59 7.64
N ASP A 133 24.42 13.82 7.60
CA ASP A 133 25.54 13.91 8.53
C ASP A 133 26.86 13.61 7.84
N PHE A 134 27.52 14.66 7.37
CA PHE A 134 28.81 14.58 6.69
C PHE A 134 30.01 14.75 7.63
N LYS A 135 29.83 14.70 8.96
CA LYS A 135 30.90 14.99 9.93
C LYS A 135 32.14 14.12 9.74
N GLU A 136 31.92 12.85 9.40
CA GLU A 136 32.97 11.86 9.21
C GLU A 136 33.57 11.86 7.79
N ASN A 137 33.04 12.70 6.88
CA ASN A 137 33.55 12.82 5.51
C ASN A 137 34.21 14.19 5.28
N PRO A 138 35.55 14.28 5.28
CA PRO A 138 36.26 15.55 5.12
C PRO A 138 35.92 16.31 3.84
N ALA A 139 35.57 15.61 2.74
CA ALA A 139 35.21 16.24 1.48
C ALA A 139 33.81 16.88 1.51
N LEU A 140 32.96 16.48 2.46
CA LEU A 140 31.56 16.89 2.57
C LEU A 140 31.23 17.65 3.86
N LYS A 141 32.18 17.77 4.80
CA LYS A 141 31.98 18.31 6.16
C LYS A 141 31.23 19.65 6.26
N ASN A 142 31.32 20.50 5.24
CA ASN A 142 30.65 21.81 5.18
C ASN A 142 29.74 21.94 3.95
N LYS A 143 29.27 20.83 3.40
CA LYS A 143 28.41 20.78 2.20
C LYS A 143 26.97 20.53 2.61
N ALA A 144 26.05 21.08 1.84
CA ALA A 144 24.62 20.85 1.97
C ALA A 144 24.11 20.10 0.74
N ILE A 145 23.04 19.33 0.93
CA ILE A 145 22.23 18.83 -0.19
C ILE A 145 21.16 19.90 -0.46
N THR A 146 21.08 20.35 -1.70
CA THR A 146 20.13 21.36 -2.18
C THR A 146 19.17 20.73 -3.19
N ASP A 147 18.06 21.38 -3.50
CA ASP A 147 17.06 20.87 -4.47
C ASP A 147 16.65 19.42 -4.20
N MET A 148 16.42 19.09 -2.92
CA MET A 148 16.07 17.73 -2.55
C MET A 148 14.68 17.38 -3.07
N GLU A 149 14.56 16.16 -3.63
CA GLU A 149 13.32 15.52 -4.07
C GLU A 149 13.25 14.11 -3.48
N ILE A 150 12.07 13.69 -3.05
CA ILE A 150 11.84 12.35 -2.49
C ILE A 150 10.66 11.72 -3.21
N TYR A 151 10.86 10.50 -3.71
CA TYR A 151 9.85 9.75 -4.44
C TYR A 151 10.08 8.25 -4.31
N ILE A 152 9.09 7.46 -4.74
CA ILE A 152 9.20 6.01 -4.87
C ILE A 152 9.24 5.61 -6.35
N LYS A 153 10.00 4.57 -6.64
CA LYS A 153 10.16 3.96 -7.96
C LYS A 153 9.73 2.48 -7.93
N ASN A 154 9.35 1.95 -9.09
CA ASN A 154 8.87 0.58 -9.28
C ASN A 154 7.67 0.20 -8.40
N ALA A 155 6.88 1.20 -8.00
CA ALA A 155 5.75 1.06 -7.10
C ALA A 155 4.52 0.57 -7.88
N PRO A 156 3.92 -0.58 -7.54
CA PRO A 156 2.78 -1.06 -8.28
C PRO A 156 1.55 -0.17 -8.10
N THR A 157 0.88 0.15 -9.21
CA THR A 157 -0.28 1.05 -9.30
C THR A 157 -1.58 0.34 -9.65
N THR A 158 -1.52 -0.96 -9.95
CA THR A 158 -2.69 -1.82 -10.16
C THR A 158 -2.51 -3.15 -9.45
N MET A 159 -3.59 -3.74 -8.95
CA MET A 159 -3.58 -5.07 -8.34
C MET A 159 -4.88 -5.79 -8.63
N ALA A 160 -4.81 -7.10 -8.84
CA ALA A 160 -6.00 -7.92 -9.04
C ALA A 160 -6.69 -8.20 -7.70
N MET A 161 -8.02 -8.12 -7.64
CA MET A 161 -8.78 -8.27 -6.40
C MET A 161 -8.72 -9.67 -5.79
N GLY A 162 -8.27 -10.68 -6.55
CA GLY A 162 -7.96 -11.99 -5.99
C GLY A 162 -6.80 -11.96 -4.99
N MET A 163 -5.99 -10.88 -4.94
CA MET A 163 -4.81 -10.73 -4.07
C MET A 163 -3.72 -11.81 -4.21
N ASN A 164 -3.83 -12.65 -5.25
CA ASN A 164 -2.95 -13.79 -5.49
C ASN A 164 -1.65 -13.44 -6.22
N ALA A 165 -1.54 -12.21 -6.72
CA ALA A 165 -0.45 -11.78 -7.60
C ALA A 165 -0.02 -10.35 -7.29
N ASP A 166 1.25 -10.08 -7.56
CA ASP A 166 1.81 -8.74 -7.49
C ASP A 166 1.14 -7.78 -8.48
N GLY A 167 1.27 -6.49 -8.19
CA GLY A 167 0.76 -5.48 -9.10
C GLY A 167 1.48 -5.44 -10.45
N THR A 168 0.73 -5.08 -11.49
CA THR A 168 1.12 -5.29 -12.90
C THR A 168 1.57 -4.03 -13.64
N LYS A 169 1.18 -2.84 -13.17
CA LYS A 169 1.64 -1.54 -13.66
C LYS A 169 2.46 -0.85 -12.57
N PHE A 170 3.46 -0.06 -12.96
CA PHE A 170 4.42 0.54 -12.01
C PHE A 170 4.57 2.04 -12.23
N ALA A 171 4.54 2.80 -11.14
CA ALA A 171 4.95 4.21 -11.11
C ALA A 171 6.43 4.31 -10.78
N ASN A 172 7.16 5.17 -11.52
CA ASN A 172 8.61 5.29 -11.38
C ASN A 172 9.10 6.61 -10.79
N ASN A 173 8.34 7.72 -10.87
CA ASN A 173 8.81 9.05 -10.46
C ASN A 173 7.73 9.91 -9.76
N GLY A 174 6.74 9.28 -9.12
CA GLY A 174 5.59 9.96 -8.52
C GLY A 174 4.64 10.70 -9.48
N LEU A 175 5.03 10.80 -10.75
CA LEU A 175 4.22 11.18 -11.90
C LEU A 175 4.34 10.02 -12.89
N ASP A 176 3.23 9.36 -13.19
CA ASP A 176 3.21 8.38 -14.27
C ASP A 176 3.13 9.16 -15.61
N GLU A 177 4.24 9.20 -16.34
CA GLU A 177 4.30 9.78 -17.70
C GLU A 177 3.86 8.77 -18.78
N GLN A 178 3.17 7.68 -18.44
CA GLN A 178 2.53 6.86 -19.46
C GLN A 178 1.25 7.54 -19.97
N ASN A 179 1.38 8.24 -21.11
CA ASN A 179 0.34 8.69 -22.07
C ASN A 179 0.12 10.20 -22.23
N GLY A 180 1.00 11.08 -21.74
CA GLY A 180 0.81 12.54 -21.90
C GLY A 180 -0.47 13.08 -21.23
N GLN A 181 -1.13 12.24 -20.44
CA GLN A 181 -2.12 12.61 -19.46
C GLN A 181 -1.36 12.68 -18.15
N SER A 182 -1.00 13.89 -17.72
CA SER A 182 -0.63 14.11 -16.32
C SER A 182 -1.85 13.70 -15.50
N TYR A 183 -1.83 12.53 -14.87
CA TYR A 183 -2.82 12.21 -13.88
C TYR A 183 -2.66 13.24 -12.76
N SER A 184 -3.52 14.26 -12.79
CA SER A 184 -3.77 15.14 -11.67
C SER A 184 -4.37 14.26 -10.58
N PHE A 185 -3.51 13.66 -9.75
CA PHE A 185 -3.90 12.82 -8.63
C PHE A 185 -4.65 13.69 -7.61
N ALA A 186 -5.96 13.80 -7.78
CA ALA A 186 -6.84 14.52 -6.87
C ALA A 186 -7.03 13.82 -5.51
N SER A 187 -6.38 12.67 -5.28
CA SER A 187 -6.16 12.08 -3.96
C SER A 187 -4.65 11.86 -3.77
N ALA A 188 -4.06 12.57 -2.81
CA ALA A 188 -2.62 12.75 -2.63
C ALA A 188 -1.84 11.49 -2.16
N LEU A 189 -2.19 10.28 -2.64
CA LEU A 189 -1.66 8.98 -2.17
C LEU A 189 -0.22 8.69 -2.59
N ILE A 190 0.29 9.47 -3.53
CA ILE A 190 1.71 9.68 -3.75
C ILE A 190 1.93 11.16 -3.39
N PRO A 191 2.73 11.48 -2.35
CA PRO A 191 3.08 12.85 -2.06
C PRO A 191 3.56 13.53 -3.32
N GLU A 192 3.05 14.73 -3.56
CA GLU A 192 3.74 15.70 -4.42
C GLU A 192 5.20 15.68 -3.98
N ALA A 193 6.12 15.30 -4.87
CA ALA A 193 7.54 15.24 -4.54
C ALA A 193 7.90 16.54 -3.82
N LEU A 194 8.40 16.45 -2.58
CA LEU A 194 8.89 17.63 -1.88
C LEU A 194 9.96 18.24 -2.77
N LYS A 195 9.68 19.39 -3.37
CA LYS A 195 10.62 20.10 -4.24
C LYS A 195 11.20 21.27 -3.48
N ASN A 196 12.50 21.47 -3.62
CA ASN A 196 13.24 22.66 -3.18
C ASN A 196 13.36 22.81 -1.65
N THR A 197 13.74 21.75 -0.94
CA THR A 197 14.23 21.89 0.44
C THR A 197 15.75 21.86 0.49
N GLU A 198 16.35 22.85 1.17
CA GLU A 198 17.77 22.82 1.52
C GLU A 198 17.97 21.97 2.79
N ALA A 199 18.97 21.07 2.77
CA ALA A 199 19.39 20.29 3.92
C ALA A 199 20.87 20.55 4.24
N SER A 200 21.16 21.32 5.29
CA SER A 200 22.52 21.66 5.75
C SER A 200 23.02 20.75 6.89
N VAL A 201 24.34 20.74 7.14
CA VAL A 201 24.97 20.03 8.28
C VAL A 201 24.62 20.66 9.63
N ALA A 202 24.24 21.95 9.64
CA ALA A 202 23.98 22.72 10.86
C ALA A 202 22.57 22.47 11.42
N ASP A 203 21.62 22.17 10.55
CA ASP A 203 20.24 21.90 10.90
C ASP A 203 19.95 20.42 10.67
N LYS A 204 19.56 19.71 11.72
CA LYS A 204 18.89 18.42 11.55
C LYS A 204 17.57 18.70 10.84
N HIS A 205 17.59 18.84 9.52
CA HIS A 205 16.38 19.00 8.73
C HIS A 205 15.61 17.69 8.85
N LYS A 206 14.74 17.63 9.85
CA LYS A 206 13.69 16.63 9.91
C LYS A 206 12.65 17.08 8.90
N LEU A 207 12.63 16.44 7.75
CA LEU A 207 11.47 16.55 6.89
C LEU A 207 10.25 16.05 7.67
N ASN A 208 9.12 16.72 7.48
CA ASN A 208 7.84 16.25 8.02
C ASN A 208 7.58 14.82 7.52
N GLU A 209 6.84 14.06 8.32
CA GLU A 209 6.45 12.69 7.99
C GLU A 209 5.78 12.66 6.59
N MET A 210 6.27 11.78 5.69
CA MET A 210 5.71 11.61 4.34
C MET A 210 5.19 10.19 4.15
N TRP A 211 4.11 10.08 3.38
CA TRP A 211 3.33 8.85 3.29
C TRP A 211 3.11 8.52 1.82
N PHE A 212 3.61 7.39 1.36
CA PHE A 212 3.32 6.86 0.04
C PHE A 212 2.43 5.63 0.17
N HIS A 213 1.59 5.39 -0.83
CA HIS A 213 0.79 4.18 -0.93
C HIS A 213 1.13 3.47 -2.24
N CYS A 214 1.14 2.15 -2.19
CA CYS A 214 1.28 1.31 -3.37
C CYS A 214 0.62 -0.05 -3.11
N TYR A 215 0.38 -0.80 -4.19
CA TYR A 215 -0.02 -2.19 -4.06
C TYR A 215 1.20 -3.10 -3.84
N GLN A 216 0.90 -4.35 -3.51
CA GLN A 216 1.90 -5.35 -3.20
C GLN A 216 2.87 -5.65 -4.35
N LYS A 217 4.12 -5.91 -3.95
CA LYS A 217 5.20 -6.45 -4.76
C LYS A 217 6.10 -7.30 -3.87
N ASN A 218 5.87 -8.60 -3.86
CA ASN A 218 6.57 -9.53 -2.99
C ASN A 218 7.58 -10.38 -3.77
N PHE A 219 8.61 -10.80 -3.07
CA PHE A 219 9.63 -11.72 -3.57
C PHE A 219 9.75 -12.90 -2.60
N THR A 220 9.92 -14.09 -3.15
CA THR A 220 10.11 -15.32 -2.37
C THR A 220 11.51 -15.43 -1.75
N GLN A 221 12.43 -14.59 -2.21
CA GLN A 221 13.80 -14.47 -1.74
C GLN A 221 14.26 -13.02 -1.94
N ALA A 222 15.41 -12.67 -1.36
CA ALA A 222 16.02 -11.36 -1.58
C ALA A 222 16.16 -11.09 -3.10
N PRO A 223 15.67 -9.93 -3.60
CA PRO A 223 15.70 -9.62 -5.03
C PRO A 223 17.13 -9.56 -5.56
N GLY A 224 17.35 -10.14 -6.73
CA GLY A 224 18.61 -10.13 -7.45
C GLY A 224 18.78 -8.89 -8.34
N ALA A 225 19.87 -8.85 -9.10
CA ALA A 225 20.24 -7.68 -9.92
C ALA A 225 19.25 -7.35 -11.06
N THR A 226 18.42 -8.30 -11.48
CA THR A 226 17.39 -8.12 -12.52
C THR A 226 16.03 -7.75 -11.95
N ASP A 227 15.84 -7.90 -10.64
CA ASP A 227 14.60 -7.56 -9.99
C ASP A 227 14.50 -6.04 -9.82
N SER A 228 13.28 -5.53 -9.85
CA SER A 228 13.00 -4.10 -9.71
C SER A 228 12.15 -3.86 -8.47
N PRO A 229 12.71 -4.01 -7.25
CA PRO A 229 11.96 -3.80 -6.01
C PRO A 229 11.43 -2.37 -5.90
N VAL A 230 10.42 -2.19 -5.03
CA VAL A 230 9.94 -0.84 -4.70
C VAL A 230 11.06 -0.10 -3.98
N ARG A 231 11.46 1.02 -4.55
CA ARG A 231 12.64 1.78 -4.11
C ARG A 231 12.25 3.17 -3.66
N LEU A 232 12.67 3.56 -2.47
CA LEU A 232 12.66 4.96 -2.04
C LEU A 232 13.88 5.66 -2.62
N ILE A 233 13.68 6.79 -3.30
CA ILE A 233 14.75 7.62 -3.85
C ILE A 233 14.76 8.97 -3.14
N VAL A 234 15.92 9.34 -2.62
CA VAL A 234 16.26 10.74 -2.33
C VAL A 234 17.14 11.25 -3.46
N LYS A 235 16.69 12.26 -4.18
CA LYS A 235 17.46 12.97 -5.21
C LYS A 235 17.85 14.33 -4.63
N GLY A 236 19.04 14.82 -4.97
CA GLY A 236 19.41 16.19 -4.62
C GLY A 236 20.70 16.65 -5.29
N THR A 237 20.95 17.94 -5.23
CA THR A 237 22.17 18.57 -5.76
C THR A 237 23.22 18.66 -4.64
N LEU A 238 24.36 17.99 -4.84
CA LEU A 238 25.53 18.05 -3.96
C LEU A 238 26.77 18.43 -4.78
N ASN A 239 27.46 19.51 -4.38
CA ASN A 239 28.61 20.05 -5.12
C ASN A 239 28.30 20.36 -6.62
N GLY A 240 27.09 20.85 -6.90
CA GLY A 240 26.66 21.19 -8.26
C GLY A 240 26.36 19.98 -9.16
N LYS A 241 26.27 18.78 -8.59
CA LYS A 241 25.87 17.55 -9.30
C LYS A 241 24.62 16.96 -8.68
N THR A 242 23.69 16.51 -9.51
CA THR A 242 22.56 15.68 -9.06
C THR A 242 23.08 14.33 -8.60
N GLN A 243 22.65 13.90 -7.42
CA GLN A 243 22.96 12.60 -6.84
C GLN A 243 21.71 11.92 -6.31
N TYR A 244 21.78 10.60 -6.23
CA TYR A 244 20.67 9.74 -5.83
C TYR A 244 21.07 8.82 -4.68
N TRP A 245 20.25 8.78 -3.62
CA TRP A 245 20.36 7.83 -2.52
C TRP A 245 19.12 6.94 -2.55
N GLY A 246 19.25 5.78 -3.19
CA GLY A 246 18.18 4.80 -3.35
C GLY A 246 18.22 3.69 -2.31
N PHE A 247 17.07 3.34 -1.74
CA PHE A 247 16.88 2.24 -0.80
C PHE A 247 15.75 1.31 -1.24
N ASP A 248 16.07 0.03 -1.44
CA ASP A 248 15.08 -1.01 -1.76
C ASP A 248 14.34 -1.42 -0.49
N ILE A 249 13.03 -1.18 -0.47
CA ILE A 249 12.22 -1.30 0.74
C ILE A 249 11.99 -2.78 1.04
N ASN A 250 12.30 -3.19 2.28
CA ASN A 250 12.11 -4.55 2.77
C ASN A 250 12.75 -5.66 1.89
N CYS A 251 13.91 -5.35 1.28
CA CYS A 251 14.62 -6.28 0.38
C CYS A 251 15.89 -6.88 0.98
N GLN A 252 16.23 -6.51 2.21
CA GLN A 252 17.36 -7.08 2.95
C GLN A 252 16.85 -8.08 3.97
N GLN A 253 17.64 -9.13 4.22
CA GLN A 253 17.32 -10.15 5.21
C GLN A 253 17.24 -9.49 6.58
N HIS A 254 16.03 -9.22 7.05
CA HIS A 254 15.79 -8.78 8.41
C HIS A 254 15.72 -10.03 9.30
N ASP A 255 16.36 -9.97 10.46
CA ASP A 255 15.97 -10.79 11.62
C ASP A 255 14.59 -10.26 12.08
N THR A 256 13.51 -10.59 11.35
CA THR A 256 12.16 -10.23 11.77
C THR A 256 11.67 -11.20 12.83
N THR A 257 11.46 -10.71 14.03
CA THR A 257 10.65 -11.39 15.06
C THR A 257 9.14 -11.17 14.81
N GLY A 258 8.70 -11.02 13.56
CA GLY A 258 7.32 -10.67 13.18
C GLY A 258 6.86 -11.32 11.87
N ASP A 259 5.54 -11.45 11.72
CA ASP A 259 4.84 -12.35 10.78
C ASP A 259 4.96 -12.00 9.27
N ASN A 260 5.75 -11.00 8.87
CA ASN A 260 6.00 -10.72 7.45
C ASN A 260 7.32 -11.38 6.99
N ASP A 261 7.22 -12.66 6.61
CA ASP A 261 8.33 -13.45 6.06
C ASP A 261 8.64 -13.11 4.58
N ALA A 262 7.90 -12.18 3.96
CA ALA A 262 8.07 -11.83 2.55
C ALA A 262 9.08 -10.69 2.36
N TYR A 263 9.94 -10.84 1.34
CA TYR A 263 10.74 -9.73 0.82
C TYR A 263 9.85 -8.81 -0.02
N GLY A 264 10.05 -7.50 0.07
CA GLY A 264 9.29 -6.50 -0.69
C GLY A 264 8.08 -5.94 0.07
N ILE A 265 7.04 -5.54 -0.66
CA ILE A 265 5.87 -4.85 -0.11
C ILE A 265 4.65 -5.78 -0.11
N SER A 266 4.25 -6.25 1.06
CA SER A 266 2.97 -6.95 1.31
C SER A 266 1.83 -5.97 1.56
N SER A 267 0.63 -6.29 1.05
CA SER A 267 -0.63 -5.53 1.23
C SER A 267 -1.00 -5.40 2.71
N ASN A 268 -1.67 -4.30 3.10
CA ASN A 268 -2.12 -4.08 4.48
C ASN A 268 -1.00 -4.03 5.54
N TYR A 269 0.21 -3.59 5.14
CA TYR A 269 1.33 -3.32 6.04
C TYR A 269 1.74 -1.85 6.00
N ILE A 270 2.39 -1.41 7.08
CA ILE A 270 3.08 -0.13 7.19
C ILE A 270 4.60 -0.39 7.21
N TYR A 271 5.33 0.28 6.31
CA TYR A 271 6.79 0.27 6.22
C TYR A 271 7.32 1.63 6.70
N GLU A 272 7.79 1.71 7.93
CA GLU A 272 8.38 2.92 8.49
C GLU A 272 9.87 3.01 8.18
N ILE A 273 10.26 4.02 7.39
CA ILE A 273 11.62 4.20 6.90
C ILE A 273 12.25 5.44 7.54
N SER A 274 13.47 5.29 8.02
CA SER A 274 14.36 6.42 8.35
C SER A 274 15.67 6.28 7.59
N MET A 275 16.17 7.38 7.03
CA MET A 275 17.42 7.42 6.27
C MET A 275 18.37 8.49 6.82
N LYS A 276 19.65 8.15 6.96
CA LYS A 276 20.72 9.07 7.31
C LYS A 276 21.80 9.03 6.23
N ILE A 277 21.92 10.11 5.47
CA ILE A 277 22.88 10.27 4.38
C ILE A 277 24.23 10.72 4.94
N THR A 278 25.30 10.02 4.60
CA THR A 278 26.66 10.21 5.15
C THR A 278 27.74 10.37 4.09
N ASN A 279 27.45 10.04 2.83
CA ASN A 279 28.40 10.16 1.72
C ASN A 279 27.71 10.56 0.41
N PHE A 280 28.49 10.69 -0.66
CA PHE A 280 28.00 10.87 -2.02
C PHE A 280 26.99 9.78 -2.40
N GLY A 281 25.94 10.18 -3.12
CA GLY A 281 25.00 9.27 -3.75
C GLY A 281 25.55 8.72 -5.08
N ALA A 282 24.70 7.99 -5.78
CA ALA A 282 24.96 7.52 -7.14
C ALA A 282 24.68 8.61 -8.19
N ASP A 283 25.20 8.42 -9.40
CA ASP A 283 24.95 9.30 -10.55
C ASP A 283 23.63 8.96 -11.30
N SER A 284 22.94 7.88 -10.89
CA SER A 284 21.67 7.42 -11.45
C SER A 284 20.76 6.87 -10.34
N GLU A 285 19.45 7.04 -10.49
CA GLU A 285 18.42 6.51 -9.58
C GLU A 285 18.36 4.97 -9.56
N ASP A 286 18.78 4.31 -10.65
CA ASP A 286 18.81 2.85 -10.75
C ASP A 286 20.06 2.24 -10.12
N ALA A 287 21.11 3.05 -9.94
CA ALA A 287 22.35 2.58 -9.36
C ALA A 287 22.25 2.52 -7.83
N ASN A 288 22.75 1.43 -7.25
CA ASN A 288 23.00 1.39 -5.82
C ASN A 288 24.15 2.36 -5.50
N PRO A 289 23.97 3.29 -4.55
CA PRO A 289 25.07 4.15 -4.14
C PRO A 289 26.17 3.33 -3.48
N ALA A 290 27.36 3.91 -3.37
CA ALA A 290 28.52 3.24 -2.79
C ALA A 290 28.22 2.76 -1.35
N PHE A 291 28.93 1.74 -0.91
CA PHE A 291 28.84 1.25 0.48
C PHE A 291 29.08 2.41 1.47
N ASN A 292 28.26 2.51 2.52
CA ASN A 292 28.25 3.58 3.52
C ASN A 292 27.82 4.98 3.01
N SER A 293 27.11 5.06 1.88
CA SER A 293 26.54 6.34 1.43
C SER A 293 25.39 6.85 2.31
N PHE A 294 24.67 5.92 2.92
CA PHE A 294 23.66 6.19 3.92
C PHE A 294 23.49 4.98 4.85
N THR A 295 22.82 5.18 5.98
CA THR A 295 22.24 4.12 6.81
C THR A 295 20.72 4.23 6.79
N THR A 296 20.02 3.10 6.79
CA THR A 296 18.55 3.04 6.78
C THR A 296 18.04 2.12 7.88
N SER A 297 16.90 2.47 8.45
CA SER A 297 16.05 1.55 9.21
C SER A 297 14.74 1.36 8.46
N ASN A 298 14.22 0.13 8.49
CA ASN A 298 12.93 -0.23 7.95
C ASN A 298 12.22 -1.08 9.00
N GLU A 299 11.14 -0.53 9.57
CA GLU A 299 10.28 -1.22 10.52
C GLU A 299 8.97 -1.59 9.82
N VAL A 300 8.54 -2.83 9.96
CA VAL A 300 7.33 -3.36 9.33
C VAL A 300 6.30 -3.66 10.41
N ALA A 301 5.08 -3.15 10.25
CA ALA A 301 3.97 -3.39 11.17
C ALA A 301 2.68 -3.69 10.42
N ASP A 302 1.83 -4.55 10.99
CA ASP A 302 0.48 -4.77 10.48
C ASP A 302 -0.31 -3.47 10.47
N TRP A 303 -1.00 -3.21 9.37
CA TRP A 303 -2.01 -2.16 9.33
C TRP A 303 -3.32 -2.76 9.80
N THR A 304 -3.77 -2.38 11.01
CA THR A 304 -4.91 -3.02 11.68
C THR A 304 -6.05 -3.36 10.71
N THR A 305 -6.38 -4.65 10.63
CA THR A 305 -7.46 -5.21 9.80
C THR A 305 -8.81 -4.84 10.38
N ILE A 306 -9.85 -4.91 9.54
CA ILE A 306 -11.21 -4.57 9.92
C ILE A 306 -12.05 -5.83 9.95
N ASP A 307 -12.62 -6.12 11.11
CA ASP A 307 -13.62 -7.15 11.25
C ASP A 307 -15.02 -6.57 10.97
N LEU A 308 -15.64 -7.11 9.92
CA LEU A 308 -17.03 -6.81 9.61
C LEU A 308 -17.97 -7.53 10.58
N GLY A 309 -17.61 -8.65 11.20
CA GLY A 309 -18.53 -9.46 12.01
C GLY A 309 -19.33 -10.48 11.16
N GLU A 310 -20.33 -11.10 11.77
CA GLU A 310 -21.02 -12.27 11.20
C GLU A 310 -21.85 -11.89 9.95
N VAL A 311 -21.52 -12.49 8.80
CA VAL A 311 -22.39 -12.51 7.61
C VAL A 311 -23.27 -13.76 7.68
N GLU A 312 -24.58 -13.59 7.82
CA GLU A 312 -25.54 -14.71 7.86
C GLU A 312 -25.98 -15.10 6.43
N TYR A 313 -26.15 -16.39 6.14
CA TYR A 313 -26.70 -16.85 4.86
C TYR A 313 -27.46 -18.18 4.97
#